data_AF-A0A2B5CPD1-F1
#
_entry.id   AF-A0A2B5CPD1-F1
#
_cell.length_a   1.000
_cell.length_b   1.000
_cell.length_c   1.000
_cell.angle_alpha   90.00
_cell.angle_beta   90.00
_cell.angle_gamma   90.00
#
_symmetry.space_group_name_H-M   'P 1'
#
loop_
_entity.id
_entity.type
_entity.pdbx_description
1 polymer ?
#
loop_
_entity_poly.entity_id
_entity_poly.type
_entity_poly.pdbx_seq_one_letter_code
_entity_poly.pdbx_strand_id
1 'polypeptide(L)'
;MKTVEITAQTQLIGSHPDDQSLFAEWVTCEDLEATTTRKHRKLVENSEKRGIAIDGISEWIINHHVDEEKLKRLKKRKAILQKHLLDKQAVGLPAADKTVKGNIAEIILAEYLQKTTGLKLFLYRLRYNPNINQSMKGDDVLLFNEANLCKKVIVGESKFRLTPGEAAVTEVTREFGGRIKLPLSIPFIAQVFRDRNNYELADELEQLNSILHLGKTEIVNVGFLLSNHNSAKHVEKHLISNNPNFIFISLGLQEPGAFIYNSIKMVEEKLKGYQNEN
;
A
#
# COMPACT_ATOMS: atom_id res chain seq x y z
N MET A 1 18.22 -28.91 -11.58
CA MET A 1 17.44 -27.72 -11.14
C MET A 1 16.20 -28.22 -10.45
N LYS A 2 15.98 -27.89 -9.17
CA LYS A 2 14.68 -28.14 -8.53
C LYS A 2 13.69 -27.18 -9.20
N THR A 3 12.69 -27.72 -9.89
CA THR A 3 11.52 -26.96 -10.33
C THR A 3 10.86 -26.43 -9.06
N VAL A 4 10.97 -25.13 -8.82
CA VAL A 4 10.22 -24.48 -7.74
C VAL A 4 8.76 -24.47 -8.20
N GLU A 5 7.92 -25.23 -7.51
CA GLU A 5 6.49 -25.27 -7.79
C GLU A 5 5.90 -23.88 -7.53
N ILE A 6 5.28 -23.29 -8.56
CA ILE A 6 4.71 -21.96 -8.47
C ILE A 6 3.38 -22.06 -7.72
N THR A 7 3.30 -21.45 -6.53
CA THR A 7 2.10 -21.42 -5.69
C THR A 7 0.97 -20.61 -6.33
N ALA A 8 -0.28 -20.88 -5.95
CA ALA A 8 -1.45 -20.12 -6.41
C ALA A 8 -1.34 -18.62 -6.06
N GLN A 9 -0.73 -18.31 -4.91
CA GLN A 9 -0.45 -16.96 -4.46
C GLN A 9 0.57 -16.27 -5.38
N THR A 10 1.65 -16.96 -5.74
CA THR A 10 2.67 -16.46 -6.67
C THR A 10 2.10 -16.21 -8.07
N GLN A 11 1.13 -17.01 -8.52
CA GLN A 11 0.43 -16.73 -9.79
C GLN A 11 -0.36 -15.41 -9.74
N LEU A 12 -0.99 -15.10 -8.61
CA LEU A 12 -1.81 -13.90 -8.46
C LEU A 12 -0.98 -12.63 -8.28
N ILE A 13 0.02 -12.66 -7.40
CA ILE A 13 0.76 -11.46 -6.97
C ILE A 13 2.28 -11.55 -7.15
N GLY A 14 2.78 -12.56 -7.87
CA GLY A 14 4.20 -12.78 -8.11
C GLY A 14 4.97 -13.28 -6.88
N SER A 15 6.26 -13.56 -7.08
CA SER A 15 7.13 -14.11 -6.03
C SER A 15 7.50 -13.03 -5.02
N HIS A 16 7.77 -13.44 -3.78
CA HIS A 16 8.45 -12.57 -2.83
C HIS A 16 9.83 -12.15 -3.39
N PRO A 17 10.28 -10.91 -3.21
CA PRO A 17 11.56 -10.47 -3.76
C PRO A 17 12.72 -11.24 -3.12
N ASP A 18 13.68 -11.64 -3.94
CA ASP A 18 14.94 -12.29 -3.54
C ASP A 18 16.17 -11.42 -3.87
N ASP A 19 15.92 -10.16 -4.24
CA ASP A 19 16.91 -9.13 -4.51
C ASP A 19 17.39 -8.42 -3.23
N GLN A 20 18.21 -7.38 -3.36
CA GLN A 20 18.61 -6.52 -2.23
C GLN A 20 17.53 -5.47 -1.89
N SER A 21 16.24 -5.78 -2.11
CA SER A 21 15.17 -4.86 -1.74
C SER A 21 14.89 -4.89 -0.24
N LEU A 22 14.25 -3.83 0.24
CA LEU A 22 13.84 -3.73 1.64
C LEU A 22 13.03 -4.93 2.12
N PHE A 23 12.14 -5.47 1.28
CA PHE A 23 11.30 -6.59 1.67
C PHE A 23 12.06 -7.90 1.79
N ALA A 24 13.03 -8.16 0.89
CA ALA A 24 13.87 -9.35 0.96
C ALA A 24 14.72 -9.38 2.25
N GLU A 25 15.15 -8.21 2.73
CA GLU A 25 15.87 -8.11 4.00
C GLU A 25 14.95 -8.13 5.23
N TRP A 26 13.82 -7.43 5.16
CA TRP A 26 12.99 -7.15 6.33
C TRP A 26 12.02 -8.27 6.67
N VAL A 27 11.43 -8.95 5.70
CA VAL A 27 10.35 -9.93 5.97
C VAL A 27 10.66 -11.27 5.32
N THR A 28 10.34 -12.35 6.01
CA THR A 28 10.29 -13.67 5.40
C THR A 28 8.89 -13.94 4.88
N CYS A 29 8.80 -14.70 3.80
CA CYS A 29 7.56 -15.03 3.13
C CYS A 29 7.29 -16.53 3.16
N GLU A 30 6.03 -16.89 3.45
CA GLU A 30 5.51 -18.24 3.38
C GLU A 30 4.13 -18.18 2.69
N ASP A 31 4.01 -18.83 1.53
CA ASP A 31 2.71 -19.09 0.93
C ASP A 31 2.12 -20.34 1.57
N LEU A 32 1.05 -20.18 2.34
CA LEU A 32 0.38 -21.31 2.99
C LEU A 32 -0.36 -22.16 1.96
N GLU A 33 -0.64 -23.42 2.32
CA GLU A 33 -1.33 -24.34 1.44
C GLU A 33 -2.67 -23.76 0.96
N ALA A 34 -2.77 -23.56 -0.35
CA ALA A 34 -3.94 -22.95 -0.96
C ALA A 34 -5.08 -23.96 -1.06
N THR A 35 -6.29 -23.51 -0.77
CA THR A 35 -7.53 -24.26 -1.03
C THR A 35 -8.38 -23.50 -2.05
N THR A 36 -9.50 -24.10 -2.46
CA THR A 36 -10.48 -23.41 -3.32
C THR A 36 -11.00 -22.11 -2.69
N THR A 37 -11.05 -22.05 -1.35
CA THR A 37 -11.63 -20.92 -0.61
C THR A 37 -10.62 -20.04 0.09
N ARG A 38 -9.33 -20.42 0.10
CA ARG A 38 -8.29 -19.76 0.86
C ARG A 38 -6.99 -19.68 0.07
N LYS A 39 -6.52 -18.45 -0.15
CA LYS A 39 -5.18 -18.15 -0.65
C LYS A 39 -4.57 -17.11 0.28
N HIS A 40 -3.55 -17.52 1.02
CA HIS A 40 -2.93 -16.67 2.04
C HIS A 40 -1.42 -16.66 1.87
N ARG A 41 -0.85 -15.46 1.79
CA ARG A 41 0.58 -15.21 1.92
C ARG A 41 0.88 -14.64 3.31
N LYS A 42 1.72 -15.34 4.05
CA LYS A 42 2.20 -14.93 5.37
C LYS A 42 3.55 -14.24 5.24
N LEU A 43 3.64 -13.03 5.77
CA LEU A 43 4.87 -12.28 5.94
C LEU A 43 5.19 -12.15 7.43
N VAL A 44 6.43 -12.45 7.80
CA VAL A 44 6.90 -12.36 9.19
C VAL A 44 8.10 -11.43 9.24
N GLU A 45 8.04 -10.47 10.16
CA GLU A 45 9.14 -9.55 10.39
C GLU A 45 10.41 -10.27 10.87
N ASN A 46 11.54 -9.93 10.25
CA ASN A 46 12.86 -10.08 10.83
C ASN A 46 13.15 -8.86 11.73
N SER A 47 13.08 -9.05 13.05
CA SER A 47 13.23 -7.95 14.01
C SER A 47 14.61 -7.31 14.02
N GLU A 48 15.66 -8.04 13.60
CA GLU A 48 17.02 -7.51 13.50
C GLU A 48 17.12 -6.44 12.40
N LYS A 49 16.25 -6.53 11.39
CA LYS A 49 16.19 -5.64 10.23
C LYS A 49 15.18 -4.50 10.39
N ARG A 50 14.55 -4.39 11.58
CA ARG A 50 13.54 -3.36 11.88
C ARG A 50 14.06 -1.93 11.68
N GLY A 51 15.31 -1.65 12.04
CA GLY A 51 15.89 -0.32 11.85
C GLY A 51 15.93 0.08 10.37
N ILE A 52 16.34 -0.84 9.50
CA ILE A 52 16.38 -0.64 8.05
C ILE A 52 14.96 -0.49 7.49
N ALA A 53 14.01 -1.29 7.98
CA ALA A 53 12.59 -1.17 7.62
C ALA A 53 11.99 0.19 7.96
N ILE A 54 12.21 0.69 9.18
CA ILE A 54 11.78 2.02 9.62
C ILE A 54 12.35 3.11 8.72
N ASP A 55 13.63 3.00 8.37
CA ASP A 55 14.29 3.97 7.51
C ASP A 55 13.69 3.97 6.08
N GLY A 56 13.56 2.81 5.44
CA GLY A 56 13.00 2.71 4.09
C GLY A 56 11.50 3.07 4.03
N ILE A 57 10.70 2.65 5.02
CA ILE A 57 9.28 3.02 5.08
C ILE A 57 9.09 4.51 5.31
N SER A 58 9.97 5.17 6.07
CA SER A 58 9.90 6.61 6.24
C SER A 58 10.05 7.36 4.91
N GLU A 59 10.90 6.87 3.99
CA GLU A 59 11.01 7.42 2.64
C GLU A 59 9.74 7.21 1.82
N TRP A 60 9.15 6.02 1.90
CA TRP A 60 7.86 5.76 1.26
C TRP A 60 6.76 6.66 1.81
N ILE A 61 6.69 6.88 3.12
CA ILE A 61 5.71 7.79 3.73
C ILE A 61 5.87 9.20 3.17
N ILE A 62 7.10 9.71 3.08
CA ILE A 62 7.38 11.03 2.50
C ILE A 62 6.92 11.06 1.04
N ASN A 63 7.35 10.09 0.24
CA ASN A 63 7.00 10.01 -1.19
C ASN A 63 5.48 9.93 -1.38
N HIS A 64 4.75 9.15 -0.59
CA HIS A 64 3.31 9.00 -0.78
C HIS A 64 2.49 10.22 -0.36
N HIS A 65 3.00 11.11 0.51
CA HIS A 65 2.25 12.27 1.01
C HIS A 65 2.73 13.64 0.49
N VAL A 66 3.99 13.71 0.07
CA VAL A 66 4.68 14.96 -0.26
C VAL A 66 5.30 14.83 -1.64
N ASP A 67 4.83 15.63 -2.59
CA ASP A 67 5.54 15.83 -3.86
C ASP A 67 6.65 16.88 -3.73
N GLU A 68 7.50 16.96 -4.75
CA GLU A 68 8.62 17.92 -4.76
C GLU A 68 8.17 19.37 -4.64
N GLU A 69 7.04 19.74 -5.24
CA GLU A 69 6.54 21.12 -5.20
C GLU A 69 6.09 21.48 -3.79
N LYS A 70 5.37 20.58 -3.12
CA LYS A 70 4.99 20.67 -1.72
C LYS A 70 6.24 20.75 -0.85
N LEU A 71 7.26 19.92 -1.09
CA LEU A 71 8.53 20.01 -0.38
C LEU A 71 9.21 21.38 -0.57
N LYS A 72 9.26 21.91 -1.79
CA LYS A 72 9.77 23.26 -2.10
C LYS A 72 8.95 24.35 -1.38
N ARG A 73 7.62 24.24 -1.37
CA ARG A 73 6.73 25.16 -0.64
C ARG A 73 6.95 25.10 0.87
N LEU A 74 7.19 23.92 1.44
CA LEU A 74 7.52 23.75 2.85
C LEU A 74 8.84 24.44 3.21
N LYS A 75 9.88 24.26 2.39
CA LYS A 75 11.17 24.96 2.55
C LYS A 75 10.97 26.49 2.55
N LYS A 76 10.22 27.03 1.57
CA LYS A 76 9.90 28.47 1.50
C LYS A 76 9.12 28.97 2.73
N ARG A 77 8.09 28.23 3.15
CA ARG A 77 7.27 28.59 4.33
C ARG A 77 8.09 28.60 5.62
N LYS A 78 9.02 27.66 5.82
CA LYS A 78 9.89 27.65 7.01
C LYS A 78 10.77 28.89 7.10
N ALA A 79 11.37 29.35 5.99
CA ALA A 79 12.14 30.59 5.97
C ALA A 79 11.31 31.80 6.45
N ILE A 80 10.00 31.79 6.16
CA ILE A 80 9.04 32.80 6.62
C ILE A 80 8.64 32.56 8.09
N LEU A 81 8.35 31.32 8.49
CA LEU A 81 7.89 30.99 9.85
C LEU A 81 9.00 31.12 10.91
N GLN A 82 10.26 30.83 10.56
CA GLN A 82 11.44 31.11 11.40
C GLN A 82 11.58 32.61 11.68
N LYS A 83 11.14 33.47 10.75
CA LYS A 83 11.07 34.93 10.97
C LYS A 83 9.98 35.33 11.97
N HIS A 84 9.01 34.45 12.25
CA HIS A 84 7.82 34.74 13.05
C HIS A 84 7.63 33.83 14.28
N LEU A 85 8.62 33.00 14.65
CA LEU A 85 8.59 32.09 15.83
C LEU A 85 7.37 31.13 15.86
N LEU A 86 6.74 30.89 14.72
CA LEU A 86 5.61 29.96 14.60
C LEU A 86 6.16 28.56 14.39
N ASP A 87 6.48 27.91 15.50
CA ASP A 87 6.97 26.54 15.51
C ASP A 87 5.79 25.57 15.51
N LYS A 88 5.93 24.52 14.70
CA LYS A 88 5.05 23.35 14.54
C LYS A 88 3.93 23.46 13.49
N GLN A 89 4.05 22.52 12.54
CA GLN A 89 3.07 22.04 11.56
C GLN A 89 2.91 22.84 10.26
N ALA A 90 3.30 22.18 9.17
CA ALA A 90 2.36 21.80 8.12
C ALA A 90 3.05 20.94 7.05
N VAL A 91 3.72 19.83 7.39
CA VAL A 91 4.41 18.98 6.39
C VAL A 91 3.43 18.24 5.46
N GLY A 92 2.12 18.42 5.65
CA GLY A 92 1.12 17.70 4.89
C GLY A 92 1.27 16.20 5.13
N LEU A 93 1.41 15.83 6.41
CA LEU A 93 1.27 14.47 6.94
C LEU A 93 0.04 14.39 7.86
N PRO A 94 -0.63 13.23 7.95
CA PRO A 94 -1.70 13.01 8.92
C PRO A 94 -1.16 13.10 10.35
N ALA A 95 -1.96 13.65 11.26
CA ALA A 95 -1.70 13.64 12.70
C ALA A 95 -2.67 12.72 13.47
N ALA A 96 -3.85 12.44 12.90
CA ALA A 96 -4.82 11.54 13.50
C ALA A 96 -4.28 10.09 13.50
N ASP A 97 -4.11 9.50 14.69
CA ASP A 97 -3.51 8.17 14.90
C ASP A 97 -4.11 7.08 14.00
N LYS A 98 -5.45 7.03 13.89
CA LYS A 98 -6.15 6.06 13.04
C LYS A 98 -5.77 6.22 11.56
N THR A 99 -5.68 7.46 11.09
CA THR A 99 -5.36 7.78 9.69
C THR A 99 -3.89 7.50 9.39
N VAL A 100 -2.98 7.85 10.30
CA VAL A 100 -1.55 7.51 10.19
C VAL A 100 -1.36 6.00 10.03
N LYS A 101 -1.95 5.20 10.93
CA LYS A 101 -1.85 3.74 10.90
C LYS A 101 -2.44 3.12 9.64
N GLY A 102 -3.59 3.62 9.20
CA GLY A 102 -4.23 3.19 7.96
C GLY A 102 -3.36 3.47 6.74
N ASN A 103 -2.91 4.72 6.58
CA ASN A 103 -2.10 5.14 5.44
C ASN A 103 -0.79 4.36 5.36
N ILE A 104 -0.12 4.06 6.48
CA ILE A 104 1.13 3.28 6.45
C ILE A 104 0.87 1.82 6.01
N ALA A 105 -0.25 1.22 6.41
CA ALA A 105 -0.62 -0.11 5.93
C ALA A 105 -0.90 -0.11 4.41
N GLU A 106 -1.59 0.92 3.90
CA GLU A 106 -1.81 1.16 2.46
C GLU A 106 -0.48 1.28 1.71
N ILE A 107 0.44 2.10 2.21
CA ILE A 107 1.76 2.34 1.60
C ILE A 107 2.58 1.04 1.54
N ILE A 108 2.68 0.31 2.66
CA ILE A 108 3.44 -0.95 2.71
C ILE A 108 2.85 -1.97 1.71
N LEU A 109 1.52 -2.06 1.62
CA LEU A 109 0.87 -2.95 0.66
C LEU A 109 1.18 -2.55 -0.78
N ALA A 110 1.07 -1.26 -1.11
CA ALA A 110 1.34 -0.75 -2.44
C ALA A 110 2.80 -1.02 -2.87
N GLU A 111 3.77 -0.72 -2.00
CA GLU A 111 5.19 -0.94 -2.28
C GLU A 111 5.51 -2.44 -2.41
N TYR A 112 4.94 -3.29 -1.55
CA TYR A 112 5.13 -4.74 -1.65
C TYR A 112 4.62 -5.28 -2.98
N LEU A 113 3.38 -4.93 -3.35
CA LEU A 113 2.77 -5.42 -4.58
C LEU A 113 3.46 -4.90 -5.84
N GLN A 114 3.93 -3.65 -5.85
CA GLN A 114 4.74 -3.16 -6.97
C GLN A 114 6.01 -3.99 -7.16
N LYS A 115 6.67 -4.39 -6.06
CA LYS A 115 7.87 -5.23 -6.12
C LYS A 115 7.61 -6.65 -6.55
N THR A 116 6.57 -7.30 -6.04
CA THR A 116 6.31 -8.71 -6.37
C THR A 116 5.71 -8.89 -7.76
N THR A 117 4.95 -7.90 -8.26
CA THR A 117 4.19 -8.05 -9.51
C THR A 117 4.80 -7.33 -10.70
N GLY A 118 5.65 -6.33 -10.45
CA GLY A 118 6.14 -5.39 -11.47
C GLY A 118 5.08 -4.39 -11.96
N LEU A 119 3.83 -4.47 -11.49
CA LEU A 119 2.79 -3.49 -11.79
C LEU A 119 3.12 -2.14 -11.13
N LYS A 120 2.55 -1.06 -11.66
CA LYS A 120 2.89 0.31 -11.27
C LYS A 120 1.75 1.00 -10.56
N LEU A 121 2.10 1.75 -9.52
CA LEU A 121 1.23 2.76 -8.95
C LEU A 121 1.38 4.04 -9.78
N PHE A 122 0.37 4.37 -10.58
CA PHE A 122 0.41 5.59 -11.41
C PHE A 122 0.29 6.88 -10.59
N LEU A 123 -0.30 6.79 -9.40
CA LEU A 123 -0.57 7.96 -8.58
C LEU A 123 -0.43 7.66 -7.08
N TYR A 124 0.40 8.45 -6.40
CA TYR A 124 0.41 8.53 -4.94
C TYR A 124 -0.82 9.30 -4.46
N ARG A 125 -1.95 8.61 -4.34
CA ARG A 125 -3.28 9.21 -4.10
C ARG A 125 -3.35 10.05 -2.81
N LEU A 126 -2.62 9.66 -1.77
CA LEU A 126 -2.59 10.36 -0.48
C LEU A 126 -2.12 11.82 -0.60
N ARG A 127 -1.37 12.17 -1.66
CA ARG A 127 -1.00 13.57 -1.98
C ARG A 127 -2.21 14.46 -2.30
N TYR A 128 -3.31 13.87 -2.74
CA TYR A 128 -4.53 14.53 -3.21
C TYR A 128 -5.66 14.53 -2.19
N ASN A 129 -5.43 13.98 -0.99
CA ASN A 129 -6.46 13.96 0.04
C ASN A 129 -6.74 15.39 0.55
N PRO A 130 -7.95 15.95 0.34
CA PRO A 130 -8.27 17.31 0.77
C PRO A 130 -8.33 17.44 2.29
N ASN A 131 -8.60 16.34 3.01
CA ASN A 131 -8.57 16.30 4.46
C ASN A 131 -7.59 15.23 4.93
N ILE A 132 -6.36 15.67 5.18
CA ILE A 132 -5.27 14.76 5.51
C ILE A 132 -5.48 13.91 6.77
N ASN A 133 -6.35 14.33 7.68
CA ASN A 133 -6.64 13.58 8.91
C ASN A 133 -7.78 12.56 8.74
N GLN A 134 -8.34 12.40 7.54
CA GLN A 134 -9.37 11.41 7.22
C GLN A 134 -8.88 10.44 6.14
N SER A 135 -9.40 9.22 6.12
CA SER A 135 -9.12 8.26 5.05
C SER A 135 -9.61 8.79 3.70
N MET A 136 -8.78 8.62 2.66
CA MET A 136 -9.17 8.96 1.31
C MET A 136 -10.19 7.93 0.78
N LYS A 137 -11.25 8.40 0.14
CA LYS A 137 -12.27 7.52 -0.48
C LYS A 137 -11.69 6.79 -1.70
N GLY A 138 -12.31 5.66 -2.05
CA GLY A 138 -11.88 4.82 -3.17
C GLY A 138 -11.01 3.65 -2.71
N ASP A 139 -10.32 3.02 -3.65
CA ASP A 139 -9.44 1.88 -3.37
C ASP A 139 -8.16 2.33 -2.64
N ASP A 140 -7.75 1.60 -1.59
CA ASP A 140 -6.49 1.84 -0.89
C ASP A 140 -5.30 1.70 -1.86
N VAL A 141 -5.24 0.59 -2.60
CA VAL A 141 -4.17 0.33 -3.56
C VAL A 141 -4.76 0.01 -4.93
N LEU A 142 -4.23 0.64 -5.97
CA LEU A 142 -4.60 0.37 -7.35
C LEU A 142 -3.36 0.36 -8.24
N LEU A 143 -2.98 -0.82 -8.76
CA LEU A 143 -1.82 -1.01 -9.61
C LEU A 143 -2.21 -1.43 -11.02
N PHE A 144 -1.48 -0.93 -12.01
CA PHE A 144 -1.72 -1.18 -13.43
C PHE A 144 -0.53 -1.83 -14.10
N ASN A 145 -0.82 -2.59 -15.17
CA ASN A 145 0.21 -3.02 -16.10
C ASN A 145 0.50 -1.89 -17.09
N GLU A 146 1.62 -1.19 -16.89
CA GLU A 146 2.00 -0.02 -17.71
C GLU A 146 2.14 -0.33 -19.20
N ALA A 147 2.55 -1.55 -19.57
CA ALA A 147 2.67 -1.94 -20.98
C ALA A 147 1.32 -2.25 -21.64
N ASN A 148 0.29 -2.59 -20.85
CA ASN A 148 -1.06 -2.85 -21.32
C ASN A 148 -2.05 -2.80 -20.15
N LEU A 149 -2.75 -1.67 -19.98
CA LEU A 149 -3.69 -1.45 -18.87
C LEU A 149 -4.82 -2.49 -18.82
N CYS A 150 -5.19 -3.05 -19.98
CA CYS A 150 -6.26 -4.05 -20.09
C CYS A 150 -5.79 -5.46 -19.72
N LYS A 151 -4.49 -5.70 -19.53
CA LYS A 151 -3.97 -7.03 -19.20
C LYS A 151 -4.29 -7.43 -17.77
N LYS A 152 -3.86 -6.63 -16.80
CA LYS A 152 -3.96 -6.95 -15.37
C LYS A 152 -4.01 -5.69 -14.51
N VAL A 153 -4.88 -5.73 -13.51
CA VAL A 153 -5.05 -4.68 -12.48
C VAL A 153 -5.10 -5.33 -11.10
N ILE A 154 -4.46 -4.71 -10.11
CA ILE A 154 -4.59 -5.10 -8.71
C ILE A 154 -5.36 -4.04 -7.94
N VAL A 155 -6.36 -4.49 -7.19
CA VAL A 155 -7.13 -3.68 -6.24
C VAL A 155 -6.86 -4.20 -4.84
N GLY A 156 -6.27 -3.36 -3.99
CA GLY A 156 -5.91 -3.71 -2.61
C GLY A 156 -6.77 -2.99 -1.59
N GLU A 157 -7.03 -3.67 -0.46
CA GLU A 157 -7.66 -3.13 0.74
C GLU A 157 -6.78 -3.48 1.94
N SER A 158 -6.45 -2.47 2.75
CA SER A 158 -5.50 -2.61 3.84
C SER A 158 -6.15 -2.36 5.20
N LYS A 159 -5.78 -3.17 6.20
CA LYS A 159 -6.19 -2.97 7.59
C LYS A 159 -4.97 -3.00 8.50
N PHE A 160 -4.86 -1.99 9.35
CA PHE A 160 -4.00 -2.01 10.52
C PHE A 160 -4.80 -2.42 11.77
N ARG A 161 -4.24 -3.29 12.60
CA ARG A 161 -4.71 -3.54 13.97
C ARG A 161 -3.51 -3.74 14.89
N LEU A 162 -3.60 -3.31 16.16
CA LEU A 162 -2.58 -3.67 17.15
C LEU A 162 -2.65 -5.16 17.50
N THR A 163 -3.87 -5.66 17.66
CA THR A 163 -4.18 -7.07 17.91
C THR A 163 -5.10 -7.56 16.80
N PRO A 164 -4.76 -8.65 16.09
CA PRO A 164 -5.59 -9.17 15.02
C PRO A 164 -6.87 -9.79 15.59
N GLY A 165 -7.94 -9.78 14.78
CA GLY A 165 -9.23 -10.34 15.15
C GLY A 165 -10.08 -10.61 13.91
N GLU A 166 -11.16 -11.37 14.10
CA GLU A 166 -12.07 -11.80 13.03
C GLU A 166 -12.62 -10.62 12.22
N ALA A 167 -12.98 -9.52 12.89
CA ALA A 167 -13.55 -8.34 12.24
C ALA A 167 -12.64 -7.79 11.13
N ALA A 168 -11.32 -7.76 11.36
CA ALA A 168 -10.38 -7.22 10.37
C ALA A 168 -10.30 -8.09 9.10
N VAL A 169 -10.43 -9.41 9.25
CA VAL A 169 -10.43 -10.35 8.12
C VAL A 169 -11.78 -10.29 7.40
N THR A 170 -12.87 -10.35 8.16
CA THR A 170 -14.23 -10.40 7.62
C THR A 170 -14.68 -9.10 6.96
N GLU A 171 -14.18 -7.94 7.40
CA GLU A 171 -14.37 -6.66 6.70
C GLU A 171 -13.85 -6.74 5.25
N VAL A 172 -12.62 -7.22 5.09
CA VAL A 172 -11.96 -7.33 3.77
C VAL A 172 -12.55 -8.44 2.92
N THR A 173 -12.85 -9.62 3.51
CA THR A 173 -13.47 -10.72 2.75
C THR A 173 -14.91 -10.41 2.34
N ARG A 174 -15.64 -9.56 3.08
CA ARG A 174 -16.96 -9.09 2.64
C ARG A 174 -16.87 -8.26 1.36
N GLU A 175 -15.80 -7.49 1.20
CA GLU A 175 -15.61 -6.65 0.03
C GLU A 175 -15.08 -7.44 -1.17
N PHE A 176 -14.10 -8.33 -0.96
CA PHE A 176 -13.36 -8.99 -2.05
C PHE A 176 -13.61 -10.49 -2.18
N GLY A 177 -14.13 -11.15 -1.14
CA GLY A 177 -14.23 -12.62 -1.08
C GLY A 177 -15.45 -13.21 -1.78
N GLY A 178 -16.52 -12.44 -1.98
CA GLY A 178 -17.74 -12.95 -2.62
C GLY A 178 -17.69 -12.96 -4.15
N ARG A 179 -17.09 -11.92 -4.75
CA ARG A 179 -16.95 -11.73 -6.20
C ARG A 179 -15.79 -10.78 -6.48
N ILE A 180 -15.36 -10.72 -7.73
CA ILE A 180 -14.37 -9.74 -8.17
C ILE A 180 -14.90 -8.32 -7.89
N LYS A 181 -14.10 -7.54 -7.18
CA LYS A 181 -14.35 -6.11 -6.96
C LYS A 181 -13.68 -5.31 -8.05
N LEU A 182 -14.48 -4.54 -8.80
CA LEU A 182 -13.97 -3.58 -9.78
C LEU A 182 -13.36 -2.36 -9.05
N PRO A 183 -12.23 -1.82 -9.55
CA PRO A 183 -11.62 -0.61 -9.01
C PRO A 183 -12.57 0.59 -9.10
N LEU A 184 -12.61 1.37 -8.03
CA LEU A 184 -13.41 2.60 -7.93
C LEU A 184 -12.61 3.86 -8.25
N SER A 185 -11.28 3.80 -8.12
CA SER A 185 -10.40 4.97 -8.20
C SER A 185 -9.97 5.34 -9.63
N ILE A 186 -10.28 4.54 -10.66
CA ILE A 186 -9.84 4.82 -12.04
C ILE A 186 -10.29 6.20 -12.53
N PRO A 187 -11.57 6.60 -12.42
CA PRO A 187 -12.02 7.91 -12.90
C PRO A 187 -11.27 9.07 -12.24
N PHE A 188 -10.95 8.94 -10.94
CA PHE A 188 -10.15 9.93 -10.22
C PHE A 188 -8.72 10.02 -10.77
N ILE A 189 -8.07 8.87 -11.01
CA ILE A 189 -6.71 8.85 -11.57
C ILE A 189 -6.70 9.45 -12.99
N ALA A 190 -7.67 9.08 -13.84
CA ALA A 190 -7.81 9.63 -15.18
C ALA A 190 -7.97 11.15 -15.16
N GLN A 191 -8.83 11.68 -14.27
CA GLN A 191 -9.00 13.12 -14.11
C GLN A 191 -7.69 13.82 -13.72
N VAL A 192 -6.91 13.25 -12.79
CA VAL A 192 -5.61 13.83 -12.39
C VAL A 192 -4.62 13.88 -13.55
N PHE A 193 -4.58 12.87 -14.42
CA PHE A 193 -3.73 12.91 -15.61
C PHE A 193 -4.22 13.91 -16.65
N ARG A 194 -5.55 14.02 -16.82
CA ARG A 194 -6.18 15.03 -17.68
C ARG A 194 -5.83 16.45 -17.23
N ASP A 195 -5.90 16.73 -15.93
CA ASP A 195 -5.54 18.03 -15.33
C ASP A 195 -4.04 18.37 -15.51
N ARG A 196 -3.20 17.34 -15.72
CA ARG A 196 -1.78 17.45 -16.01
C ARG A 196 -1.46 17.46 -17.52
N ASN A 197 -2.48 17.59 -18.36
CA ASN A 197 -2.39 17.54 -19.82
C ASN A 197 -1.84 16.21 -20.39
N ASN A 198 -1.88 15.13 -19.61
CA ASN A 198 -1.58 13.78 -20.10
C ASN A 198 -2.90 13.13 -20.55
N TYR A 199 -3.39 13.58 -21.70
CA TYR A 199 -4.68 13.14 -22.25
C TYR A 199 -4.66 11.69 -22.72
N GLU A 200 -3.54 11.22 -23.30
CA GLU A 200 -3.39 9.85 -23.80
C GLU A 200 -3.63 8.83 -22.68
N LEU A 201 -2.89 8.94 -21.57
CA LEU A 201 -3.07 8.02 -20.44
C LEU A 201 -4.45 8.19 -19.76
N ALA A 202 -4.98 9.40 -19.73
CA ALA A 202 -6.32 9.64 -19.18
C ALA A 202 -7.40 8.92 -20.00
N ASP A 203 -7.33 9.00 -21.34
CA ASP A 203 -8.26 8.36 -22.25
C ASP A 203 -8.12 6.82 -22.18
N GLU A 204 -6.90 6.28 -22.07
CA GLU A 204 -6.68 4.85 -21.87
C GLU A 204 -7.28 4.34 -20.55
N LEU A 205 -7.15 5.10 -19.45
CA LEU A 205 -7.74 4.76 -18.16
C LEU A 205 -9.28 4.81 -18.21
N GLU A 206 -9.87 5.80 -18.89
CA GLU A 206 -11.31 5.89 -19.10
C GLU A 206 -11.82 4.71 -19.96
N GLN A 207 -11.09 4.35 -21.02
CA GLN A 207 -11.40 3.18 -21.84
C GLN A 207 -11.35 1.91 -21.01
N LEU A 208 -10.29 1.70 -20.23
CA LEU A 208 -10.19 0.57 -19.29
C LEU A 208 -11.43 0.52 -18.39
N ASN A 209 -11.76 1.62 -17.73
CA ASN A 209 -12.91 1.71 -16.83
C ASN A 209 -14.22 1.30 -17.53
N SER A 210 -14.40 1.69 -18.79
CA SER A 210 -15.59 1.34 -19.58
C SER A 210 -15.69 -0.16 -19.89
N ILE A 211 -14.57 -0.89 -20.01
CA ILE A 211 -14.56 -2.30 -20.43
C ILE A 211 -14.36 -3.31 -19.29
N LEU A 212 -14.04 -2.87 -18.07
CA LEU A 212 -13.77 -3.78 -16.93
C LEU A 212 -14.91 -4.77 -16.67
N HIS A 213 -16.16 -4.33 -16.85
CA HIS A 213 -17.35 -5.16 -16.65
C HIS A 213 -17.47 -6.32 -17.66
N LEU A 214 -16.73 -6.27 -18.77
CA LEU A 214 -16.69 -7.33 -19.80
C LEU A 214 -15.82 -8.52 -19.38
N GLY A 215 -15.07 -8.42 -18.27
CA GLY A 215 -14.26 -9.52 -17.73
C GLY A 215 -13.02 -9.90 -18.57
N LYS A 216 -12.59 -9.01 -19.48
CA LYS A 216 -11.38 -9.23 -20.31
C LYS A 216 -10.08 -8.86 -19.61
N THR A 217 -10.16 -8.02 -18.57
CA THR A 217 -9.01 -7.62 -17.75
C THR A 217 -8.88 -8.56 -16.56
N GLU A 218 -7.68 -9.09 -16.32
CA GLU A 218 -7.42 -9.85 -15.09
C GLU A 218 -7.43 -8.89 -13.89
N ILE A 219 -8.46 -8.99 -13.05
CA ILE A 219 -8.54 -8.22 -11.82
C ILE A 219 -8.20 -9.15 -10.66
N VAL A 220 -7.15 -8.81 -9.92
CA VAL A 220 -6.75 -9.49 -8.69
C VAL A 220 -7.08 -8.60 -7.51
N ASN A 221 -7.87 -9.13 -6.57
CA ASN A 221 -8.21 -8.45 -5.33
C ASN A 221 -7.25 -8.91 -4.23
N VAL A 222 -6.71 -7.96 -3.45
CA VAL A 222 -5.72 -8.25 -2.42
C VAL A 222 -6.16 -7.68 -1.08
N GLY A 223 -6.40 -8.55 -0.11
CA GLY A 223 -6.60 -8.15 1.28
C GLY A 223 -5.28 -8.08 2.01
N PHE A 224 -5.09 -7.09 2.88
CA PHE A 224 -3.89 -6.97 3.70
C PHE A 224 -4.20 -6.70 5.17
N LEU A 225 -3.58 -7.47 6.06
CA LEU A 225 -3.60 -7.23 7.50
C LEU A 225 -2.19 -7.00 8.03
N LEU A 226 -1.89 -5.76 8.40
CA LEU A 226 -0.73 -5.39 9.19
C LEU A 226 -1.11 -5.43 10.68
N SER A 227 -0.51 -6.33 11.44
CA SER A 227 -0.79 -6.48 12.86
C SER A 227 0.36 -7.15 13.60
N ASN A 228 0.14 -7.63 14.82
CA ASN A 228 1.14 -8.35 15.58
C ASN A 228 1.42 -9.75 15.01
N HIS A 229 2.36 -10.49 15.62
CA HIS A 229 2.79 -11.82 15.21
C HIS A 229 1.67 -12.88 15.05
N ASN A 230 0.49 -12.66 15.62
CA ASN A 230 -0.65 -13.57 15.47
C ASN A 230 -1.48 -13.32 14.20
N SER A 231 -1.12 -12.33 13.38
CA SER A 231 -1.89 -11.92 12.19
C SER A 231 -2.20 -13.09 11.26
N ALA A 232 -1.19 -13.90 10.94
CA ALA A 232 -1.36 -15.05 10.06
C ALA A 232 -2.34 -16.09 10.60
N LYS A 233 -2.28 -16.40 11.91
CA LYS A 233 -3.19 -17.34 12.57
C LYS A 233 -4.64 -16.89 12.47
N HIS A 234 -4.90 -15.59 12.63
CA HIS A 234 -6.26 -15.05 12.52
C HIS A 234 -6.75 -15.00 11.07
N VAL A 235 -5.87 -14.66 10.12
CA VAL A 235 -6.23 -14.73 8.70
C VAL A 235 -6.59 -16.16 8.32
N GLU A 236 -5.75 -17.16 8.59
CA GLU A 236 -6.05 -18.55 8.24
C GLU A 236 -7.34 -19.08 8.86
N LYS A 237 -7.63 -18.68 10.10
CA LYS A 237 -8.83 -19.11 10.81
C LYS A 237 -10.12 -18.55 10.22
N HIS A 238 -10.10 -17.32 9.72
CA HIS A 238 -11.31 -16.57 9.36
C HIS A 238 -11.44 -16.25 7.86
N LEU A 239 -10.39 -16.50 7.08
CA LEU A 239 -10.38 -16.27 5.63
C LEU A 239 -11.22 -17.32 4.91
N ILE A 240 -12.29 -16.85 4.28
CA ILE A 240 -13.15 -17.64 3.39
C ILE A 240 -13.48 -16.75 2.20
N SER A 241 -13.32 -17.30 0.99
CA SER A 241 -13.59 -16.61 -0.27
C SER A 241 -14.12 -17.57 -1.31
N ASN A 242 -15.05 -17.11 -2.15
CA ASN A 242 -15.44 -17.77 -3.39
C ASN A 242 -14.83 -17.08 -4.62
N ASN A 243 -14.13 -15.96 -4.43
CA ASN A 243 -13.42 -15.26 -5.50
C ASN A 243 -12.06 -15.96 -5.77
N PRO A 244 -11.87 -16.59 -6.95
CA PRO A 244 -10.61 -17.27 -7.26
C PRO A 244 -9.43 -16.30 -7.43
N ASN A 245 -9.70 -15.03 -7.75
CA ASN A 245 -8.69 -13.98 -7.92
C ASN A 245 -8.50 -13.13 -6.67
N PHE A 246 -8.89 -13.66 -5.51
CA PHE A 246 -8.63 -13.02 -4.22
C PHE A 246 -7.53 -13.74 -3.46
N ILE A 247 -6.61 -12.96 -2.92
CA ILE A 247 -5.56 -13.39 -2.01
C ILE A 247 -5.54 -12.47 -0.79
N PHE A 248 -5.26 -13.05 0.37
CA PHE A 248 -4.97 -12.30 1.58
C PHE A 248 -3.47 -12.33 1.88
N ILE A 249 -2.93 -11.20 2.31
CA ILE A 249 -1.57 -11.08 2.82
C ILE A 249 -1.65 -10.68 4.30
N SER A 250 -0.91 -11.36 5.17
CA SER A 250 -0.74 -10.93 6.56
C SER A 250 0.71 -10.54 6.81
N LEU A 251 0.95 -9.37 7.40
CA LEU A 251 2.25 -9.01 7.95
C LEU A 251 2.18 -8.97 9.47
N GLY A 252 2.91 -9.89 10.11
CA GLY A 252 3.05 -9.96 11.57
C GLY A 252 4.32 -9.28 12.04
N LEU A 253 4.16 -8.22 12.84
CA LEU A 253 5.24 -7.52 13.54
C LEU A 253 5.28 -7.92 15.02
N GLN A 254 6.41 -7.79 15.71
CA GLN A 254 6.41 -8.00 17.16
C GLN A 254 5.71 -6.84 17.89
N GLU A 255 6.06 -5.60 17.53
CA GLU A 255 5.57 -4.37 18.19
C GLU A 255 5.00 -3.39 17.14
N PRO A 256 3.81 -3.70 16.55
CA PRO A 256 3.29 -2.92 15.42
C PRO A 256 3.03 -1.45 15.77
N GLY A 257 2.63 -1.14 17.01
CA GLY A 257 2.43 0.25 17.45
C GLY A 257 3.73 1.04 17.49
N ALA A 258 4.78 0.48 18.11
CA ALA A 258 6.10 1.11 18.19
C ALA A 258 6.74 1.26 16.80
N PHE A 259 6.55 0.28 15.92
CA PHE A 259 7.01 0.31 14.54
C PHE A 259 6.45 1.52 13.77
N ILE A 260 5.13 1.72 13.83
CA ILE A 260 4.46 2.86 13.18
C ILE A 260 4.96 4.19 13.77
N TYR A 261 5.01 4.28 15.10
CA TYR A 261 5.47 5.49 15.79
C TYR A 261 6.91 5.87 15.38
N ASN A 262 7.83 4.89 15.39
CA ASN A 262 9.22 5.15 15.04
C ASN A 262 9.40 5.49 13.55
N SER A 263 8.58 4.92 12.66
CA SER A 263 8.56 5.28 11.23
C SER A 263 8.19 6.74 11.04
N ILE A 264 7.18 7.24 11.75
CA ILE A 264 6.79 8.66 11.70
C ILE A 264 7.85 9.57 12.33
N LYS A 265 8.44 9.16 13.45
CA LYS A 265 9.55 9.91 14.04
C LYS A 265 10.73 10.04 13.06
N MET A 266 11.07 8.96 12.35
CA MET A 266 12.10 8.98 11.31
C MET A 266 11.73 9.91 10.16
N VAL A 267 10.46 9.95 9.74
CA VAL A 267 9.98 10.93 8.75
C VAL A 267 10.25 12.36 9.20
N GLU A 268 9.94 12.70 10.46
CA GLU A 268 10.20 14.04 11.02
C GLU A 268 11.70 14.37 11.03
N GLU A 269 12.56 13.40 11.35
CA GLU A 269 14.02 13.55 11.34
C GLU A 269 14.55 13.77 9.92
N LYS A 270 14.13 12.95 8.93
CA LYS A 270 14.51 13.11 7.52
C LYS A 270 14.07 14.46 6.97
N LEU A 271 12.85 14.89 7.27
CA LEU A 271 12.33 16.19 6.84
C LEU A 271 13.07 17.38 7.48
N LYS A 272 13.56 17.24 8.71
CA LYS A 272 14.48 18.25 9.31
C LYS A 272 15.83 18.26 8.60
N GLY A 273 16.38 17.09 8.26
CA GLY A 273 17.62 16.95 7.49
C GLY A 273 17.57 17.65 6.13
N TYR A 274 16.52 17.40 5.34
CA TYR A 274 16.25 18.07 4.06
C TYR A 274 16.15 19.61 4.15
N GLN A 275 15.94 20.15 5.35
CA GLN A 275 15.84 21.58 5.60
C GLN A 275 17.16 22.21 6.06
N ASN A 276 18.16 21.40 6.44
CA ASN A 276 19.48 21.86 6.89
C ASN A 276 20.56 21.73 5.81
N GLU A 277 20.29 20.99 4.73
CA GLU A 277 21.07 21.04 3.49
C GLU A 277 20.71 22.32 2.71
N ASN A 278 21.32 23.44 3.12
CA ASN A 278 21.48 24.69 2.37
C ASN A 278 22.59 25.53 3.02
#